data_AF-A0A498SN39-F1
#
_entry.id   AF-A0A498SN39-F1
#
_cell.length_a   1.000
_cell.length_b   1.000
_cell.length_c   1.000
_cell.angle_alpha   90.00
_cell.angle_beta   90.00
_cell.angle_gamma   90.00
#
_symmetry.space_group_name_H-M   'P 1'
#
loop_
_entity.id
_entity.type
_entity.pdbx_description
1 polymer ?
#
loop_
_entity_poly.entity_id
_entity_poly.type
_entity_poly.pdbx_seq_one_letter_code
_entity_poly.pdbx_strand_id
1 'polypeptide(L)'
;MAFSADSRFLCFTSNTETVHIFKIEGPIPKELRLEEEIALQFEARERDAINPPGWYDYFEQTKRAVTDYLAPTRDFASAILPETANLNVASLKDVDDKLHVLVAISTRKYFVFLIKKEGGVATLIKSEKLHSKVTSPTPDENPVVPSPFFRNIFR
;
A
#
# COMPACT_ATOMS: atom_id res chain seq x y z
N MET A 1 5.18 -5.02 2.07
CA MET A 1 4.65 -3.65 1.94
C MET A 1 4.34 -3.39 0.47
N ALA A 2 3.25 -2.68 0.18
CA ALA A 2 2.84 -2.34 -1.18
C ALA A 2 2.07 -1.02 -1.22
N PHE A 3 2.22 -0.27 -2.31
CA PHE A 3 1.42 0.93 -2.58
C PHE A 3 0.22 0.59 -3.45
N SER A 4 -0.84 1.38 -3.33
CA SER A 4 -1.94 1.38 -4.29
C SER A 4 -1.48 2.05 -5.60
N ALA A 5 -2.14 1.72 -6.71
CA ALA A 5 -1.78 2.24 -8.05
C ALA A 5 -1.86 3.77 -8.15
N ASP A 6 -2.73 4.37 -7.35
CA ASP A 6 -2.91 5.82 -7.22
C ASP A 6 -1.94 6.47 -6.21
N SER A 7 -1.08 5.69 -5.55
CA SER A 7 -0.16 6.12 -4.48
C SER A 7 -0.85 6.80 -3.28
N ARG A 8 -2.17 6.63 -3.14
CA ARG A 8 -2.96 7.23 -2.07
C ARG A 8 -3.06 6.37 -0.82
N PHE A 9 -2.71 5.10 -0.95
CA PHE A 9 -2.76 4.12 0.13
C PHE A 9 -1.48 3.29 0.19
N LEU A 10 -1.03 3.01 1.40
CA LEU A 10 0.10 2.13 1.71
C LEU A 10 -0.41 0.95 2.52
N CYS A 11 -0.12 -0.26 2.05
CA CYS A 11 -0.36 -1.50 2.76
C CYS A 11 0.93 -1.96 3.43
N PHE A 12 0.85 -2.08 4.73
CA PHE A 12 1.88 -2.63 5.59
C PHE A 12 1.40 -3.95 6.17
N THR A 13 2.13 -5.02 5.90
CA THR A 13 1.86 -6.35 6.43
C THR A 13 2.84 -6.64 7.56
N SER A 14 2.31 -6.89 8.74
CA SER A 14 3.08 -7.38 9.88
C SER A 14 3.18 -8.91 9.85
N ASN A 15 4.13 -9.45 10.61
CA ASN A 15 4.19 -10.87 10.96
C ASN A 15 3.15 -11.24 12.04
N THR A 16 2.64 -10.25 12.78
CA THR A 16 1.64 -10.41 13.86
C THR A 16 0.20 -10.58 13.36
N GLU A 17 -0.01 -11.25 12.21
CA GLU A 17 -1.35 -11.50 11.62
C GLU A 17 -2.13 -10.26 11.21
N THR A 18 -1.56 -9.06 11.32
CA THR A 18 -2.24 -7.81 11.01
C THR A 18 -1.71 -7.18 9.74
N VAL A 19 -2.65 -6.69 8.94
CA VAL A 19 -2.37 -5.86 7.78
C VAL A 19 -2.96 -4.49 8.04
N HIS A 20 -2.08 -3.50 8.06
CA HIS A 20 -2.41 -2.11 8.29
C HIS A 20 -2.41 -1.37 6.96
N ILE A 21 -3.45 -0.59 6.73
CA ILE A 21 -3.58 0.25 5.56
C ILE A 21 -3.52 1.69 6.03
N PHE A 22 -2.57 2.42 5.49
CA PHE A 22 -2.38 3.83 5.76
C PHE A 22 -2.90 4.61 4.56
N LYS A 23 -3.73 5.61 4.84
CA LYS A 23 -4.15 6.59 3.84
C LYS A 23 -3.09 7.68 3.77
N ILE A 24 -2.47 7.82 2.61
CA ILE A 24 -1.45 8.84 2.30
C ILE A 24 -2.12 10.10 1.73
N GLU A 25 -3.39 10.01 1.31
CA GLU A 25 -4.24 11.18 1.05
C GLU A 25 -4.49 11.98 2.35
N GLY A 26 -3.50 12.76 2.74
CA GLY A 26 -3.71 14.12 3.22
C GLY A 26 -3.27 15.07 2.10
N PRO A 27 -3.62 16.37 2.16
CA PRO A 27 -2.81 17.34 1.44
C PRO A 27 -1.36 17.01 1.78
N ILE A 28 -0.45 17.05 0.79
CA ILE A 28 0.97 17.27 1.05
C ILE A 28 0.99 18.23 2.25
N PRO A 29 1.48 17.82 3.44
CA PRO A 29 1.42 18.71 4.60
C PRO A 29 1.97 20.04 4.11
N LYS A 30 1.27 21.14 4.39
CA LYS A 30 1.70 22.46 3.91
C LYS A 30 3.17 22.75 4.28
N GLU A 31 3.70 22.04 5.28
CA GLU A 31 5.12 21.88 5.63
C GLU A 31 6.07 21.47 4.48
N LEU A 32 5.60 20.78 3.44
CA LEU A 32 6.39 20.45 2.24
C LEU A 32 6.16 21.47 1.11
N ARG A 33 5.23 22.43 1.27
CA ARG A 33 5.22 23.66 0.47
C ARG A 33 6.17 24.64 1.13
N LEU A 34 7.46 24.48 0.86
CA LEU A 34 8.52 25.41 1.24
C LEU A 34 8.11 26.89 1.03
N GLU A 35 7.32 27.17 -0.01
CA GLU A 35 6.81 28.51 -0.34
C GLU A 35 5.79 29.08 0.67
N GLU A 36 4.92 28.25 1.27
CA GLU A 36 3.89 28.70 2.23
C GLU A 36 4.50 28.84 3.64
N GLU A 37 5.49 28.02 3.99
CA GLU A 37 6.25 28.13 5.24
C GLU A 37 7.11 29.41 5.28
N ILE A 38 7.75 29.79 4.16
CA ILE A 38 8.51 31.05 4.07
C ILE A 38 7.58 32.26 4.22
N ALA A 39 6.39 32.22 3.63
CA ALA A 39 5.41 33.31 3.75
C ALA A 39 4.86 33.43 5.18
N LEU A 40 4.53 32.31 5.81
CA LEU A 40 4.08 32.26 7.21
C LEU A 40 5.19 32.65 8.20
N GLN A 41 6.45 32.27 7.94
CA GLN A 41 7.60 32.72 8.74
C GLN A 41 7.84 34.22 8.60
N PHE A 42 7.63 34.81 7.41
CA PHE A 42 7.70 36.26 7.23
C PHE A 42 6.58 36.99 7.97
N GLU A 43 5.33 36.52 7.87
CA GLU A 43 4.19 37.09 8.60
C GLU A 43 4.30 36.90 10.12
N ALA A 44 4.81 35.76 10.58
CA ALA A 44 5.07 35.50 11.99
C ALA A 44 6.18 36.42 12.52
N ARG A 45 7.26 36.63 11.75
CA ARG A 45 8.34 37.56 12.10
C ARG A 45 7.87 39.01 12.15
N GLU A 46 6.93 39.41 11.30
CA GLU A 46 6.29 40.73 11.39
C GLU A 46 5.39 40.87 12.62
N ARG A 47 4.67 39.81 13.03
CA ARG A 47 3.87 39.80 14.27
C ARG A 47 4.74 39.80 15.53
N ASP A 48 5.83 39.05 15.55
CA ASP A 48 6.79 38.99 16.65
C ASP A 48 7.54 40.32 16.85
N ALA A 49 7.67 41.12 15.78
CA ALA A 49 8.21 42.48 15.85
C ALA A 49 7.23 43.48 16.49
N ILE A 50 5.93 43.20 16.43
CA ILE A 50 4.86 44.06 16.96
C ILE A 50 4.47 43.66 18.40
N ASN A 51 4.46 42.36 18.71
CA ASN A 51 4.20 41.83 20.06
C ASN A 51 5.17 40.66 20.34
N PRO A 52 6.20 40.84 21.17
CA PRO A 52 7.12 39.76 21.49
C PRO A 52 6.38 38.66 22.28
N PRO A 53 6.41 37.39 21.83
CA PRO A 53 5.74 36.31 22.53
C PRO A 53 6.31 36.14 23.94
N GLY A 54 5.42 36.08 24.93
CA GLY A 54 5.81 35.84 26.31
C GLY A 54 6.30 34.41 26.51
N TRP A 55 7.01 34.13 27.61
CA TRP A 55 7.43 32.78 28.01
C TRP A 55 6.29 31.74 27.93
N TYR A 56 5.04 32.15 28.19
CA TYR A 56 3.85 31.30 28.11
C TYR A 56 3.53 30.82 26.69
N ASP A 57 3.73 31.66 25.67
CA ASP A 57 3.39 31.35 24.27
C ASP A 57 4.38 30.33 23.66
N TYR A 58 5.63 30.34 24.12
CA TYR A 58 6.64 29.34 23.75
C TYR A 58 6.23 27.93 24.21
N PHE A 59 5.67 27.80 25.41
CA PHE A 59 5.21 26.51 25.92
C PHE A 59 3.99 25.99 25.14
N GLU A 60 3.07 26.85 24.73
CA GLU A 60 1.89 26.47 23.96
C GLU A 60 2.22 26.10 22.50
N GLN A 61 3.17 26.80 21.85
CA GLN A 61 3.66 26.42 20.52
C GLN A 61 4.39 25.07 20.53
N THR A 62 5.20 24.82 21.56
CA THR A 62 5.89 23.54 21.73
C THR A 62 4.91 22.39 21.93
N LYS A 63 3.82 22.61 22.67
CA LYS A 63 2.77 21.59 22.83
C LYS A 63 2.08 21.25 21.52
N ARG A 64 1.72 22.24 20.69
CA ARG A 64 1.09 22.01 19.36
C ARG A 64 2.03 21.26 18.40
N ALA A 65 3.29 21.68 18.31
CA ALA A 65 4.29 20.99 17.52
C ALA A 65 4.51 19.55 18.02
N VAL A 66 4.40 19.29 19.31
CA VAL A 66 4.56 17.93 19.85
C VAL A 66 3.28 17.10 19.70
N THR A 67 2.08 17.69 19.73
CA THR A 67 0.82 16.91 19.59
C THR A 67 0.53 16.48 18.15
N ASP A 68 0.84 17.31 17.16
CA ASP A 68 0.63 16.94 15.74
C ASP A 68 1.67 15.94 15.23
N TYR A 69 2.91 16.00 15.75
CA TYR A 69 3.94 14.99 15.46
C TYR A 69 3.78 13.70 16.28
N LEU A 70 2.98 13.71 17.35
CA LEU A 70 2.60 12.54 18.16
C LEU A 70 1.26 11.92 17.76
N ALA A 71 0.71 12.29 16.60
CA ALA A 71 -0.32 11.49 15.94
C ALA A 71 0.23 10.54 14.84
N PRO A 72 1.35 9.80 14.99
CA PRO A 72 1.56 8.64 14.16
C PRO A 72 0.68 7.51 14.70
N THR A 73 0.16 6.64 13.83
CA THR A 73 -0.36 5.29 14.15
C THR A 73 -1.85 5.09 14.49
N ARG A 74 -2.79 5.77 13.84
CA ARG A 74 -4.08 5.09 13.56
C ARG A 74 -4.14 4.76 12.08
N ASP A 75 -3.82 3.52 11.77
CA ASP A 75 -4.05 2.95 10.47
C ASP A 75 -5.50 3.24 10.02
N PHE A 76 -5.65 3.63 8.76
CA PHE A 76 -6.94 3.96 8.17
C PHE A 76 -7.85 2.73 8.16
N ALA A 77 -7.28 1.58 7.85
CA ALA A 77 -7.97 0.30 7.95
C ALA A 77 -7.03 -0.79 8.44
N SER A 78 -7.60 -1.75 9.16
CA SER A 78 -6.91 -2.89 9.77
C SER A 78 -7.56 -4.18 9.31
N ALA A 79 -6.78 -5.15 8.87
CA ALA A 79 -7.26 -6.50 8.57
C ALA A 79 -6.52 -7.52 9.44
N ILE A 80 -7.27 -8.43 10.06
CA ILE A 80 -6.71 -9.55 10.81
C ILE A 80 -6.77 -10.79 9.93
N LEU A 81 -5.62 -11.45 9.75
CA LEU A 81 -5.52 -12.69 9.02
C LEU A 81 -6.06 -13.85 9.86
N PRO A 82 -6.84 -14.77 9.27
CA PRO A 82 -7.33 -15.94 10.00
C PRO A 82 -6.23 -16.96 10.36
N GLU A 83 -5.04 -16.83 9.77
CA GLU A 83 -3.94 -17.79 9.90
C GLU A 83 -2.60 -17.05 9.94
N THR A 84 -1.73 -17.43 10.86
CA THR A 84 -0.36 -16.93 11.01
C THR A 84 0.57 -17.59 9.99
N ALA A 85 1.45 -16.80 9.38
CA ALA A 85 2.52 -17.31 8.53
C ALA A 85 3.78 -16.45 8.66
N ASN A 86 4.93 -17.06 8.35
CA ASN A 86 6.24 -16.40 8.43
C ASN A 86 6.48 -15.40 7.30
N LEU A 87 5.76 -15.54 6.18
CA LEU A 87 5.88 -14.66 5.03
C LEU A 87 4.49 -14.29 4.53
N ASN A 88 4.18 -13.01 4.68
CA ASN A 88 2.93 -12.39 4.26
C ASN A 88 3.26 -11.35 3.18
N VAL A 89 2.80 -11.60 1.95
CA VAL A 89 2.88 -10.62 0.86
C VAL A 89 1.48 -10.06 0.67
N ALA A 90 1.35 -8.73 0.70
CA ALA A 90 0.10 -8.08 0.34
C ALA A 90 0.27 -7.13 -0.84
N SER A 91 -0.83 -6.96 -1.57
CA SER A 91 -0.99 -5.99 -2.64
C SER A 91 -2.34 -5.31 -2.47
N LEU A 92 -2.41 -4.01 -2.77
CA LEU A 92 -3.69 -3.33 -2.93
C LEU A 92 -4.07 -3.27 -4.39
N LYS A 93 -5.38 -3.25 -4.64
CA LYS A 93 -5.95 -2.95 -5.94
C LYS A 93 -7.28 -2.23 -5.76
N ASP A 94 -7.48 -1.14 -6.50
CA ASP A 94 -8.79 -0.52 -6.60
C ASP A 94 -9.60 -1.23 -7.70
N VAL A 95 -10.80 -1.67 -7.36
CA VAL A 95 -11.74 -2.33 -8.29
C VAL A 95 -13.13 -1.78 -7.98
N ASP A 96 -13.77 -1.17 -8.97
CA ASP A 96 -15.11 -0.59 -8.85
C ASP A 96 -15.25 0.42 -7.70
N ASP A 97 -14.25 1.31 -7.53
CA ASP A 97 -14.24 2.36 -6.50
C ASP A 97 -14.27 1.79 -5.06
N LYS A 98 -13.73 0.57 -4.93
CA LYS A 98 -13.55 -0.16 -3.68
C LYS A 98 -12.12 -0.69 -3.61
N LEU A 99 -11.46 -0.35 -2.51
CA LEU A 99 -10.10 -0.79 -2.25
C LEU A 99 -10.10 -2.25 -1.76
N HIS A 100 -9.47 -3.12 -2.55
CA HIS A 100 -9.29 -4.52 -2.24
C HIS A 100 -7.84 -4.78 -1.82
N VAL A 101 -7.66 -5.51 -0.74
CA VAL A 101 -6.33 -5.97 -0.28
C VAL A 101 -6.25 -7.47 -0.46
N LEU A 102 -5.30 -7.90 -1.26
CA LEU A 102 -4.97 -9.30 -1.43
C LEU A 102 -3.76 -9.63 -0.58
N VAL A 103 -3.88 -10.63 0.29
CA VAL A 103 -2.79 -11.11 1.14
C VAL A 103 -2.53 -12.57 0.80
N ALA A 104 -1.32 -12.88 0.37
CA ALA A 104 -0.85 -14.23 0.15
C ALA A 104 0.10 -14.63 1.29
N ILE A 105 -0.12 -15.82 1.83
CA ILE A 105 0.67 -16.40 2.92
C ILE A 105 1.49 -17.59 2.45
N SER A 106 2.58 -17.90 3.15
CA SER A 106 3.47 -19.01 2.81
C SER A 106 2.80 -20.39 2.77
N THR A 107 1.64 -20.56 3.42
CA THR A 107 0.89 -21.83 3.44
C THR A 107 0.08 -22.09 2.15
N ARG A 108 0.43 -21.40 1.05
CA ARG A 108 -0.24 -21.45 -0.26
C ARG A 108 -1.73 -21.12 -0.14
N LYS A 109 -2.06 -20.14 0.69
CA LYS A 109 -3.40 -19.57 0.77
C LYS A 109 -3.34 -18.09 0.46
N TYR A 110 -4.44 -17.57 -0.08
CA TYR A 110 -4.62 -16.15 -0.25
C TYR A 110 -5.98 -15.72 0.28
N PHE A 111 -6.02 -14.49 0.75
CA PHE A 111 -7.17 -13.84 1.35
C PHE A 111 -7.40 -12.52 0.63
N VAL A 112 -8.66 -12.21 0.34
CA VAL A 112 -9.07 -10.94 -0.25
C VAL A 112 -9.95 -10.22 0.73
N PHE A 113 -9.52 -9.04 1.16
CA PHE A 113 -10.23 -8.16 2.08
C PHE A 113 -10.79 -6.95 1.34
N LEU A 114 -12.03 -6.58 1.67
CA LEU A 114 -12.66 -5.34 1.26
C LEU A 114 -12.42 -4.26 2.30
N ILE A 115 -12.01 -3.09 1.84
CA ILE A 115 -11.90 -1.89 2.68
C ILE A 115 -13.06 -0.95 2.35
N LYS A 116 -13.76 -0.51 3.39
CA LYS A 116 -14.81 0.52 3.28
C LYS A 116 -14.18 1.90 3.16
N LYS A 117 -14.87 2.83 2.48
CA LYS A 117 -14.42 4.23 2.32
C LYS A 117 -14.29 4.99 3.65
N GLU A 118 -15.04 4.58 4.68
CA GLU A 118 -15.00 5.16 6.02
C GLU A 118 -13.78 4.70 6.84
N GLY A 119 -13.00 3.74 6.32
CA GLY A 119 -11.94 3.08 7.07
C GLY A 119 -12.48 2.07 8.08
N GLY A 120 -11.59 1.58 8.95
CA GLY A 120 -11.91 0.61 9.99
C GLY A 120 -11.52 -0.83 9.67
N VAL A 121 -12.20 -1.79 10.28
CA VAL A 121 -11.85 -3.22 10.15
C VAL A 121 -12.23 -3.74 8.75
N ALA A 122 -11.25 -4.25 8.02
CA ALA A 122 -11.45 -4.80 6.68
C ALA A 122 -12.24 -6.12 6.75
N THR A 123 -13.13 -6.33 5.78
CA THR A 123 -14.00 -7.51 5.74
C THR A 123 -13.42 -8.55 4.78
N LEU A 124 -13.25 -9.79 5.24
CA LEU A 124 -12.80 -10.90 4.38
C LEU A 124 -13.90 -11.27 3.39
N ILE A 125 -13.61 -11.19 2.09
CA ILE A 125 -14.53 -11.57 1.01
C ILE A 125 -14.26 -12.99 0.52
N LYS A 126 -12.97 -13.31 0.34
CA LYS A 126 -12.55 -14.55 -0.32
C LYS A 126 -11.35 -15.16 0.37
N SER A 127 -11.38 -16.46 0.58
CA SER A 127 -10.26 -17.25 1.07
C SER A 127 -10.15 -18.55 0.27
N GLU A 128 -9.01 -18.77 -0.37
CA GLU A 128 -8.78 -19.97 -1.19
C GLU A 128 -7.31 -20.41 -1.11
N LYS A 129 -7.06 -21.68 -1.46
CA LYS A 129 -5.69 -22.22 -1.62
C LYS A 129 -5.16 -21.91 -3.02
N LEU A 130 -3.96 -21.35 -3.10
CA LEU A 130 -3.18 -21.21 -4.33
C LEU A 130 -2.86 -22.61 -4.88
N HIS A 131 -3.44 -22.95 -6.03
CA HIS A 131 -3.08 -24.16 -6.76
C HIS A 131 -1.97 -23.80 -7.74
N SER A 132 -0.81 -24.44 -7.60
CA SER A 132 0.24 -24.35 -8.60
C SER A 132 -0.18 -25.17 -9.81
N LYS A 133 -0.96 -24.59 -10.73
CA LYS A 133 -0.94 -25.08 -12.12
C LYS A 133 0.39 -24.65 -12.71
N VAL A 134 1.43 -25.41 -12.38
CA VAL A 134 2.57 -25.51 -13.28
C VAL A 134 2.02 -26.33 -14.44
N THR A 135 1.55 -25.65 -15.49
CA THR A 135 1.41 -26.30 -16.79
C THR A 135 2.82 -26.70 -17.17
N SER A 136 3.22 -27.91 -16.77
CA SER A 136 4.30 -28.60 -17.47
C SER A 136 3.91 -28.58 -18.95
N PRO A 137 4.79 -28.15 -19.87
CA PRO A 137 4.55 -28.37 -21.27
C PRO A 137 4.33 -29.88 -21.43
N THR A 138 3.11 -30.27 -21.80
CA THR A 138 2.80 -31.64 -22.18
C THR A 138 3.74 -32.02 -23.32
N PRO A 139 4.58 -33.07 -23.19
CA PRO A 139 5.38 -33.56 -24.29
C PRO A 139 4.49 -34.45 -25.18
N ASP A 140 3.42 -33.88 -25.72
CA ASP A 140 2.52 -34.54 -26.67
C ASP A 140 2.43 -33.67 -27.93
N GLU A 141 3.58 -33.38 -28.53
CA GLU A 141 3.63 -33.06 -29.95
C GLU A 141 4.58 -34.08 -30.57
N ASN A 142 3.98 -35.12 -31.17
CA ASN A 142 4.65 -36.13 -31.95
C ASN A 142 5.69 -35.46 -32.88
N PRO A 143 6.94 -35.95 -32.96
CA PRO A 143 7.82 -35.49 -34.01
C PRO A 143 7.23 -35.94 -35.34
N VAL A 144 6.60 -35.01 -36.06
CA VAL A 144 6.25 -35.19 -37.46
C VAL A 144 7.58 -35.34 -38.20
N VAL A 145 7.96 -36.57 -38.45
CA VAL A 145 9.12 -36.93 -39.28
C VAL A 145 8.88 -36.28 -40.65
N PRO A 146 9.72 -35.35 -41.11
CA PRO A 146 9.59 -34.86 -42.48
C PRO A 146 9.97 -36.00 -43.43
N SER A 147 9.01 -36.44 -44.24
CA SER A 147 9.23 -37.41 -45.31
C SER A 147 10.31 -36.93 -46.29
N PRO A 148 11.23 -37.78 -46.77
CA PRO A 148 12.22 -37.41 -47.76
C PRO A 148 11.57 -37.40 -49.14
N PHE A 149 10.92 -36.29 -49.50
CA PHE A 149 10.39 -36.06 -50.84
C PHE A 149 11.05 -34.84 -51.49
N PHE A 150 12.37 -34.93 -51.72
CA PHE A 150 13.02 -34.17 -52.78
C PHE A 150 14.02 -35.08 -53.49
N ARG A 151 13.49 -35.87 -54.42
CA ARG A 151 14.27 -36.52 -55.47
C ARG A 151 14.01 -35.76 -56.76
N ASN A 152 15.09 -35.27 -57.37
CA ASN A 152 15.21 -34.84 -58.77
C ASN A 152 14.57 -33.52 -59.20
N ILE A 153 15.31 -32.41 -59.08
CA ILE A 153 15.43 -31.43 -60.17
C ILE A 153 16.88 -30.91 -60.22
N PHE A 154 17.73 -31.56 -61.01
CA PHE A 154 18.82 -30.92 -61.76
C PHE A 154 19.13 -31.84 -62.94
N ARG A 155 18.69 -31.42 -64.13
CA ARG A 155 19.19 -31.87 -65.42
C ARG A 155 19.39 -30.61 -66.26
#